data_AF-A0A2H5WR00-F1
#
_entry.id   AF-A0A2H5WR00-F1
#
_cell.length_a   1.000
_cell.length_b   1.000
_cell.length_c   1.000
_cell.angle_alpha   90.00
_cell.angle_beta   90.00
_cell.angle_gamma   90.00
#
_symmetry.space_group_name_H-M   'P 1'
#
loop_
_entity.id
_entity.type
_entity.pdbx_description
1 polymer ?
#
loop_
_entity_poly.entity_id
_entity_poly.type
_entity_poly.pdbx_seq_one_letter_code
_entity_poly.pdbx_strand_id
1 'polypeptide(L)'
;MPGLKLYGPQPDRAGIFAFTLEDIHPHDIATILDSRDIAIRSGMHCAHPLGDRLGQKSTARASLAVYNDTEHIDRLVEGLHYVRQVFGYAG
;
A
#
# COMPACT_ATOMS: atom_id res chain seq x y z
N MET A 1 -1.47 -6.66 10.14
CA MET A 1 -1.43 -5.29 10.73
C MET A 1 -2.84 -4.73 10.77
N PRO A 2 -3.28 -4.09 11.87
CA PRO A 2 -4.60 -3.46 11.96
C PRO A 2 -4.77 -2.35 10.90
N GLY A 3 -6.01 -2.15 10.43
CA GLY A 3 -6.34 -1.12 9.44
C GLY A 3 -5.91 -1.40 8.00
N LEU A 4 -5.02 -2.38 7.78
CA LEU A 4 -4.58 -2.73 6.43
C LEU A 4 -5.63 -3.57 5.72
N LYS A 5 -6.13 -3.07 4.59
CA LYS A 5 -7.04 -3.82 3.70
C LYS A 5 -6.38 -4.04 2.36
N LEU A 6 -6.17 -5.31 2.00
CA LEU A 6 -5.63 -5.71 0.70
C LEU A 6 -6.75 -5.92 -0.32
N TYR A 7 -6.49 -5.54 -1.56
CA TYR A 7 -7.37 -5.78 -2.71
C TYR A 7 -6.70 -6.75 -3.69
N GLY A 8 -7.50 -7.66 -4.25
CA GLY A 8 -7.08 -8.62 -5.26
C GLY A 8 -7.51 -10.05 -4.96
N PRO A 9 -7.33 -10.95 -5.94
CA PRO A 9 -7.70 -12.36 -5.81
C PRO A 9 -6.86 -13.10 -4.78
N GLN A 10 -7.44 -14.17 -4.20
CA GLN A 10 -6.78 -15.16 -3.38
C GLN A 10 -7.22 -16.57 -3.85
N PRO A 11 -6.35 -17.60 -3.83
CA PRO A 11 -4.93 -17.54 -3.46
C PRO A 11 -4.03 -17.03 -4.59
N ASP A 12 -4.51 -17.08 -5.83
CA ASP A 12 -3.72 -16.84 -7.04
C ASP A 12 -3.51 -15.35 -7.29
N ARG A 13 -2.38 -14.82 -6.80
CA ARG A 13 -1.96 -13.45 -7.06
C ARG A 13 -0.50 -13.35 -7.47
N ALA A 14 -0.21 -12.42 -8.36
CA ALA A 14 1.16 -11.97 -8.61
C ALA A 14 1.70 -11.15 -7.43
N GLY A 15 2.98 -10.79 -7.46
CA GLY A 15 3.64 -9.91 -6.46
C GLY A 15 3.12 -8.46 -6.42
N ILE A 16 1.84 -8.21 -6.67
CA ILE A 16 1.22 -6.89 -6.70
C ILE A 16 0.20 -6.79 -5.57
N PHE A 17 0.41 -5.82 -4.69
CA PHE A 17 -0.36 -5.61 -3.48
C PHE A 17 -0.96 -4.21 -3.51
N ALA A 18 -2.22 -4.10 -3.95
CA ALA A 18 -3.01 -2.88 -3.80
C ALA A 18 -3.68 -2.88 -2.43
N PHE A 19 -3.66 -1.74 -1.72
CA PHE A 19 -4.14 -1.64 -0.36
C PHE A 19 -4.60 -0.24 0.05
N THR A 20 -5.38 -0.20 1.13
CA THR A 20 -5.68 0.98 1.94
C THR A 20 -5.24 0.71 3.37
N LEU A 21 -4.96 1.77 4.15
CA LEU A 21 -4.47 1.66 5.52
C LEU A 21 -5.19 2.68 6.39
N GLU A 22 -6.06 2.19 7.28
CA GLU A 22 -6.93 3.03 8.11
C GLU A 22 -7.69 4.06 7.23
N ASP A 23 -7.94 5.27 7.74
CA ASP A 23 -8.48 6.41 7.00
C ASP A 23 -7.37 7.31 6.43
N ILE A 24 -6.20 6.75 6.13
CA ILE A 24 -5.07 7.51 5.58
C ILE A 24 -5.19 7.57 4.06
N HIS A 25 -5.14 8.78 3.51
CA HIS A 25 -5.21 8.96 2.07
C HIS A 25 -4.01 8.29 1.38
N PRO A 26 -4.20 7.48 0.30
CA PRO A 26 -3.10 6.74 -0.32
C PRO A 26 -1.93 7.58 -0.83
N HIS A 27 -2.17 8.85 -1.17
CA HIS A 27 -1.09 9.77 -1.52
C HIS A 27 -0.16 10.02 -0.34
N ASP A 28 -0.69 10.21 0.87
CA ASP A 28 0.12 10.50 2.05
C ASP A 28 0.95 9.28 2.45
N ILE A 29 0.37 8.08 2.32
CA ILE A 29 1.10 6.81 2.48
C ILE A 29 2.33 6.79 1.56
N ALA A 30 2.14 7.08 0.28
CA ALA A 30 3.23 7.10 -0.69
C ALA A 30 4.28 8.18 -0.38
N THR A 31 3.86 9.39 -0.01
CA THR A 31 4.77 10.49 0.33
C THR A 31 5.62 10.17 1.55
N ILE A 32 5.04 9.58 2.59
CA ILE A 32 5.78 9.22 3.82
C ILE A 32 6.73 8.05 3.54
N LEU A 33 6.31 7.05 2.78
CA LEU A 33 7.19 5.93 2.42
C LEU A 33 8.36 6.40 1.52
N ASP A 34 8.13 7.34 0.62
CA ASP A 34 9.16 7.94 -0.23
C ASP A 34 10.27 8.60 0.61
N SER A 35 9.90 9.31 1.69
CA SER A 35 10.86 9.87 2.66
C SER A 35 11.72 8.85 3.40
N ARG A 36 11.43 7.54 3.24
CA ARG A 36 12.16 6.40 3.81
C ARG A 36 12.77 5.50 2.74
N ASP A 37 12.94 6.03 1.54
CA ASP A 37 13.47 5.34 0.35
C ASP A 37 12.62 4.12 -0.08
N ILE A 38 11.30 4.16 0.18
CA ILE A 38 10.38 3.09 -0.20
C ILE A 38 9.42 3.60 -1.28
N ALA A 39 9.71 3.25 -2.52
CA ALA A 39 8.90 3.65 -3.67
C ALA A 39 7.65 2.76 -3.82
N ILE A 40 6.47 3.38 -3.73
CA ILE A 40 5.18 2.77 -4.09
C ILE A 40 4.38 3.70 -5.01
N ARG A 41 3.30 3.20 -5.60
CA ARG A 41 2.38 4.03 -6.39
C ARG A 41 1.08 4.29 -5.63
N SER A 42 0.58 5.51 -5.65
CA SER A 42 -0.76 5.87 -5.21
C SER A 42 -1.65 6.27 -6.40
N GLY A 43 -2.97 6.17 -6.24
CA GLY A 43 -3.96 6.60 -7.22
C GLY A 43 -4.83 5.46 -7.75
N MET A 44 -5.36 5.65 -8.96
CA MET A 44 -6.29 4.72 -9.62
C MET A 44 -5.58 3.67 -10.50
N HIS A 45 -4.26 3.75 -10.65
CA HIS A 45 -3.46 2.79 -11.43
C HIS A 45 -3.96 2.56 -12.86
N CYS A 46 -4.54 3.60 -13.48
CA CYS A 46 -5.21 3.53 -14.78
C CYS A 46 -6.40 2.55 -14.84
N ALA A 47 -6.98 2.18 -13.70
CA ALA A 47 -8.03 1.17 -13.56
C ALA A 47 -9.31 1.75 -12.93
N HIS A 48 -9.75 2.92 -13.38
CA HIS A 48 -10.91 3.62 -12.82
C HIS A 48 -12.17 2.75 -12.68
N PRO A 49 -12.59 1.96 -13.70
CA PRO A 49 -13.79 1.13 -13.59
C PRO A 49 -13.71 0.08 -12.47
N LEU A 50 -12.50 -0.43 -12.19
CA LEU A 50 -12.29 -1.38 -11.11
C LEU A 50 -12.37 -0.68 -9.75
N GLY A 51 -11.77 0.51 -9.62
CA GLY A 51 -11.88 1.32 -8.40
C GLY A 51 -13.33 1.64 -8.07
N ASP A 52 -14.14 2.05 -9.06
CA ASP A 52 -15.56 2.32 -8.87
C ASP A 52 -16.32 1.07 -8.39
N ARG A 53 -16.08 -0.09 -9.00
CA ARG A 53 -16.67 -1.37 -8.57
C ARG A 53 -16.27 -1.78 -7.14
N LEU A 54 -15.07 -1.43 -6.72
CA LEU A 54 -14.55 -1.72 -5.38
C LEU A 54 -14.91 -0.62 -4.36
N GLY A 55 -15.56 0.45 -4.79
CA GLY A 55 -15.87 1.62 -3.95
C GLY A 55 -14.63 2.39 -3.49
N GLN A 56 -13.55 2.34 -4.26
CA GLN A 56 -12.27 2.97 -3.94
C GLN A 56 -11.87 3.98 -5.02
N LYS A 57 -11.68 5.24 -4.61
CA LYS A 57 -11.24 6.33 -5.50
C LYS A 57 -9.72 6.45 -5.65
N SER A 58 -8.98 5.77 -4.78
CA SER A 58 -7.52 5.72 -4.80
C SER A 58 -7.06 4.54 -3.94
N THR A 59 -5.94 3.92 -4.28
CA THR A 59 -5.27 2.92 -3.44
C THR A 59 -3.77 3.12 -3.50
N ALA A 60 -3.07 2.66 -2.46
CA ALA A 60 -1.63 2.49 -2.47
C ALA A 60 -1.30 1.13 -3.10
N ARG A 61 -0.18 1.01 -3.81
CA ARG A 61 0.23 -0.23 -4.47
C ARG A 61 1.73 -0.46 -4.37
N ALA A 62 2.10 -1.53 -3.68
CA ALA A 62 3.45 -2.11 -3.73
C ALA A 62 3.48 -3.19 -4.82
N SER A 63 4.44 -3.12 -5.74
CA SER A 63 4.59 -4.06 -6.84
C SER A 63 6.00 -4.63 -6.80
N LEU A 64 6.10 -5.90 -6.45
CA LEU A 64 7.36 -6.63 -6.36
C LEU A 64 7.74 -7.21 -7.72
N ALA A 65 9.04 -7.30 -7.95
CA ALA A 65 9.64 -7.94 -9.10
C ALA A 65 10.67 -8.99 -8.64
N VAL A 66 11.28 -9.69 -9.59
CA VAL A 66 12.22 -10.80 -9.35
C VAL A 66 13.49 -10.41 -8.59
N TYR A 67 13.80 -9.11 -8.52
CA TYR A 67 14.97 -8.57 -7.83
C TYR A 67 14.65 -8.07 -6.42
N ASN A 68 13.39 -8.12 -5.99
CA ASN A 68 13.05 -7.82 -4.60
C ASN A 68 13.26 -9.07 -3.74
N ASP A 69 13.70 -8.83 -2.51
CA ASP A 69 13.91 -9.85 -1.49
C ASP A 69 13.07 -9.56 -0.23
N THR A 70 13.25 -10.36 0.80
CA THR A 70 12.53 -10.21 2.07
C THR A 70 12.87 -8.93 2.81
N GLU A 71 14.09 -8.42 2.70
CA GLU A 71 14.50 -7.17 3.36
C GLU A 71 13.71 -5.97 2.81
N HIS A 72 13.45 -5.94 1.49
CA HIS A 72 12.59 -4.93 0.90
C HIS A 72 11.15 -4.98 1.45
N ILE A 73 10.65 -6.19 1.72
CA ILE A 73 9.31 -6.40 2.28
C ILE A 73 9.28 -5.96 3.75
N ASP A 74 10.30 -6.32 4.51
CA ASP A 74 10.43 -5.94 5.93
C ASP A 74 10.48 -4.42 6.07
N ARG A 75 11.29 -3.74 5.26
CA ARG A 75 11.34 -2.26 5.21
C ARG A 75 10.00 -1.64 4.83
N LEU A 76 9.27 -2.22 3.87
CA LEU A 76 7.92 -1.76 3.53
C LEU A 76 6.97 -1.89 4.73
N VAL A 77 6.97 -3.03 5.42
CA VAL A 77 6.10 -3.27 6.57
C VAL A 77 6.42 -2.30 7.72
N GLU A 78 7.70 -2.13 8.04
CA GLU A 78 8.15 -1.13 9.02
C GLU A 78 7.74 0.29 8.62
N GLY A 79 7.87 0.63 7.34
CA GLY A 79 7.41 1.90 6.78
C GLY A 79 5.91 2.11 6.96
N LEU A 80 5.09 1.09 6.76
CA LEU A 80 3.63 1.17 6.99
C LEU A 80 3.28 1.33 8.47
N HIS A 81 4.03 0.70 9.38
CA HIS A 81 3.90 0.97 10.81
C HIS A 81 4.25 2.42 11.15
N TYR A 82 5.31 2.96 10.56
CA TYR A 82 5.67 4.36 10.72
C TYR A 82 4.58 5.31 10.19
N VAL A 83 4.00 5.02 9.03
CA VAL A 83 2.85 5.76 8.49
C VAL A 83 1.70 5.78 9.51
N ARG A 84 1.35 4.64 10.12
CA ARG A 84 0.32 4.59 11.18
C ARG A 84 0.68 5.49 12.37
N GLN A 85 1.94 5.49 12.80
CA GLN A 85 2.40 6.33 13.92
C GLN A 85 2.30 7.83 13.61
N VAL A 86 2.68 8.27 12.40
CA VAL A 86 2.59 9.67 11.96
C VAL A 86 1.15 10.19 12.03
N PHE A 87 0.17 9.34 11.73
CA PHE A 87 -1.26 9.68 11.81
C PHE A 87 -1.92 9.34 13.16
N GLY A 88 -1.16 8.94 14.18
CA GLY A 88 -1.69 8.72 15.53
C GLY A 88 -2.38 7.37 15.75
N TYR A 89 -2.28 6.41 14.84
CA TYR A 89 -2.81 5.05 14.98
C TYR A 89 -1.87 4.11 15.75
N ALA A 90 -1.06 4.67 16.66
CA ALA A 90 -0.14 3.91 17.49
C ALA A 90 -0.93 3.14 18.58
N GLY A 91 -1.30 1.91 18.24
CA GLY A 91 -1.97 0.91 19.07
C GLY A 91 -1.84 -0.47 18.47
#